data_AF-A0A087THM3-F1
#
_entry.id   AF-A0A087THM3-F1
#
_cell.length_a   1.000
_cell.length_b   1.000
_cell.length_c   1.000
_cell.angle_alpha   90.00
_cell.angle_beta   90.00
_cell.angle_gamma   90.00
#
_symmetry.space_group_name_H-M   'P 1'
#
loop_
_entity.id
_entity.type
_entity.pdbx_description
1 polymer ?
#
loop_
_entity_poly.entity_id
_entity_poly.type
_entity_poly.pdbx_seq_one_letter_code
_entity_poly.pdbx_strand_id
1 'polypeptide(L)'
;MPPEVQNMFMPPVDCSMCRNLTEVERVTNISPEDFENRFAYSAVPVIVSDGTKNWTALDVFSFEFFRNLYLGKEEEEIYWETERECQFFPYQTEFESLAEVLSMSP
;
A
#
# COMPACT_ATOMS: atom_id res chain seq x y z
N MET A 1 -20.57 -16.64 10.01
CA MET A 1 -21.34 -17.00 8.81
C MET A 1 -20.69 -18.23 8.21
N PRO A 2 -21.45 -19.27 7.81
CA PRO A 2 -20.86 -20.41 7.11
C PRO A 2 -20.17 -19.94 5.82
N PRO A 3 -18.95 -20.41 5.48
CA PRO A 3 -18.23 -20.01 4.27
C PRO A 3 -19.06 -20.19 2.99
N GLU A 4 -19.96 -21.17 2.98
CA GLU A 4 -20.79 -21.58 1.85
C GLU A 4 -21.83 -20.52 1.46
N VAL A 5 -22.19 -19.62 2.38
CA VAL A 5 -23.20 -18.57 2.14
C VAL A 5 -22.61 -17.17 2.12
N GLN A 6 -21.29 -17.03 2.29
CA GLN A 6 -20.59 -15.74 2.36
C GLN A 6 -20.86 -14.85 1.13
N ASN A 7 -21.04 -15.48 -0.04
CA ASN A 7 -21.23 -14.79 -1.31
C ASN A 7 -22.64 -15.01 -1.91
N MET A 8 -23.61 -15.51 -1.14
CA MET A 8 -24.95 -15.89 -1.66
C MET A 8 -25.69 -14.75 -2.37
N PHE A 9 -25.46 -13.51 -1.94
CA PHE A 9 -26.09 -12.30 -2.53
C PHE A 9 -25.12 -11.51 -3.42
N MET A 10 -23.91 -12.00 -3.63
CA MET A 10 -22.93 -11.35 -4.50
C MET A 10 -23.28 -11.67 -5.97
N PRO A 11 -23.44 -10.66 -6.84
CA PRO A 11 -23.67 -10.90 -8.25
C PRO A 11 -22.47 -11.63 -8.88
N PRO A 12 -22.68 -12.44 -9.94
CA PRO A 12 -21.58 -13.10 -10.63
C PRO A 12 -20.64 -12.04 -11.24
N VAL A 13 -19.35 -12.20 -11.00
CA VAL A 13 -18.30 -11.32 -11.53
C VAL A 13 -17.89 -11.81 -12.93
N ASP A 14 -17.87 -10.91 -13.92
CA ASP A 14 -17.30 -11.22 -15.23
C ASP A 14 -15.77 -11.12 -15.18
N CYS A 15 -15.08 -12.25 -15.02
CA CYS A 15 -13.61 -12.29 -15.01
C CYS A 15 -12.99 -12.34 -16.43
N SER A 16 -13.72 -11.96 -17.49
CA SER A 16 -13.21 -11.98 -18.87
C SER A 16 -11.96 -11.12 -19.06
N MET A 17 -11.86 -10.00 -18.35
CA MET A 17 -10.69 -9.09 -18.34
C MET A 17 -9.39 -9.77 -17.91
N CYS A 18 -9.46 -10.81 -17.07
CA CYS A 18 -8.30 -11.54 -16.59
C CYS A 18 -7.88 -12.68 -17.54
N ARG A 19 -8.67 -12.97 -18.58
CA ARG A 19 -8.38 -14.07 -19.50
C ARG A 19 -7.09 -13.76 -20.25
N ASN A 20 -6.14 -14.69 -20.20
CA ASN A 20 -4.81 -14.59 -20.80
C ASN A 20 -3.87 -13.55 -20.18
N LEU A 21 -4.19 -13.01 -19.00
CA LEU A 21 -3.24 -12.21 -18.22
C LEU A 21 -2.18 -13.14 -17.60
N THR A 22 -1.06 -13.31 -18.30
CA THR A 22 0.06 -14.18 -17.88
C THR A 22 1.15 -13.41 -17.15
N GLU A 23 1.24 -12.11 -17.40
CA GLU A 23 2.18 -11.19 -16.75
C GLU A 23 1.57 -9.78 -16.66
N VAL A 24 2.13 -8.94 -15.80
CA VAL A 24 1.72 -7.53 -15.65
C VAL A 24 2.63 -6.67 -16.51
N GLU A 25 2.04 -5.90 -17.44
CA GLU A 25 2.81 -5.02 -18.33
C GLU A 25 3.58 -3.96 -17.52
N ARG A 26 4.84 -3.72 -17.91
CA ARG A 26 5.71 -2.70 -17.33
C ARG A 26 5.94 -1.60 -18.35
N VAL A 27 5.64 -0.36 -17.96
CA VAL A 27 5.82 0.83 -18.80
C VAL A 27 6.73 1.84 -18.10
N THR A 28 7.30 2.75 -18.89
CA THR A 28 8.07 3.90 -18.43
C THR A 28 7.73 5.12 -19.28
N ASN A 29 7.82 6.32 -18.71
CA ASN A 29 7.59 7.59 -19.40
C ASN A 29 6.24 7.65 -20.13
N ILE A 30 5.20 7.07 -19.51
CA ILE A 30 3.84 7.04 -20.05
C ILE A 30 3.17 8.41 -19.87
N SER A 31 2.48 8.89 -20.91
CA SER A 31 1.68 10.11 -20.81
C SER A 31 0.34 9.82 -20.10
N PRO A 32 -0.29 10.83 -19.47
CA PRO A 32 -1.63 10.66 -18.91
C PRO A 32 -2.66 10.18 -19.94
N GLU A 33 -2.58 10.67 -21.18
CA GLU A 33 -3.47 10.29 -22.29
C GLU A 33 -3.27 8.82 -22.68
N ASP A 34 -2.02 8.37 -22.83
CA ASP A 34 -1.74 6.96 -23.14
C ASP A 34 -2.18 6.03 -22.01
N PHE A 35 -2.02 6.46 -20.75
CA PHE A 35 -2.49 5.72 -19.59
C PHE A 35 -4.01 5.59 -19.57
N GLU A 36 -4.72 6.70 -19.81
CA GLU A 36 -6.17 6.72 -19.84
C GLU A 36 -6.73 5.81 -20.94
N ASN A 37 -6.20 5.93 -22.15
CA ASN A 37 -6.66 5.17 -23.30
C ASN A 37 -6.39 3.66 -23.20
N ARG A 38 -5.32 3.25 -22.52
CA ARG A 38 -4.86 1.84 -22.50
C ARG A 38 -5.16 1.11 -21.20
N PHE A 39 -5.07 1.78 -20.05
CA PHE A 39 -5.01 1.10 -18.76
C PHE A 39 -6.09 1.55 -17.76
N ALA A 40 -6.49 2.82 -17.76
CA ALA A 40 -7.39 3.35 -16.72
C ALA A 40 -8.74 2.61 -16.61
N TYR A 41 -9.23 2.07 -17.74
CA TYR A 41 -10.53 1.41 -17.83
C TYR A 41 -10.46 -0.05 -18.31
N SER A 42 -9.27 -0.66 -18.34
CA SER A 42 -9.09 -2.06 -18.79
C SER A 42 -9.36 -3.10 -17.71
N ALA A 43 -9.38 -2.67 -16.43
CA ALA A 43 -9.44 -3.54 -15.26
C ALA A 43 -8.30 -4.59 -15.18
N VAL A 44 -7.18 -4.29 -15.84
CA VAL A 44 -5.93 -5.06 -15.81
C VAL A 44 -4.83 -4.18 -15.21
N PRO A 45 -4.02 -4.68 -14.27
CA PRO A 45 -2.96 -3.90 -13.65
C PRO A 45 -1.83 -3.55 -14.64
N VAL A 46 -1.12 -2.46 -14.35
CA VAL A 46 0.09 -2.03 -15.06
C VAL A 46 1.12 -1.51 -14.04
N ILE A 47 2.40 -1.75 -14.30
CA ILE A 47 3.50 -1.24 -13.46
C ILE A 47 4.16 -0.05 -14.18
N VAL A 48 4.10 1.13 -13.57
CA VAL A 48 4.81 2.33 -14.04
C VAL A 48 6.16 2.40 -13.33
N SER A 49 7.22 1.99 -14.00
CA SER A 49 8.51 1.71 -13.35
C SER A 49 9.30 2.96 -12.98
N ASP A 50 8.96 4.12 -13.55
CA ASP A 50 9.58 5.42 -13.29
C ASP A 50 8.67 6.39 -12.53
N GLY A 51 7.57 5.89 -11.93
CA GLY A 51 6.61 6.72 -11.17
C GLY A 51 7.23 7.43 -9.96
N THR A 52 8.32 6.90 -9.41
CA THR A 52 9.05 7.46 -8.28
C THR A 52 10.39 8.10 -8.67
N LYS A 53 10.66 8.32 -9.96
CA LYS A 53 11.98 8.75 -10.46
C LYS A 53 12.54 10.01 -9.81
N ASN A 54 11.67 10.93 -9.40
CA ASN A 54 12.06 12.21 -8.78
C ASN A 54 11.85 12.23 -7.26
N TRP A 55 11.60 11.07 -6.62
CA TRP A 55 11.40 10.99 -5.18
C TRP A 55 12.73 10.85 -4.48
N THR A 56 12.99 11.69 -3.48
CA THR A 56 14.15 11.54 -2.59
C THR A 56 14.01 10.37 -1.63
N ALA A 57 12.82 9.77 -1.55
CA ALA A 57 12.50 8.67 -0.65
C ALA A 57 13.48 7.49 -0.75
N LEU A 58 13.97 7.16 -1.95
CA LEU A 58 14.90 6.06 -2.15
C LEU A 58 16.27 6.29 -1.46
N ASP A 59 16.66 7.54 -1.27
CA ASP A 59 17.93 7.91 -0.64
C ASP A 59 17.77 8.28 0.85
N VAL A 60 16.55 8.62 1.28
CA VAL A 60 16.27 9.18 2.61
C VAL A 60 15.55 8.19 3.53
N PHE A 61 14.63 7.38 3.00
CA PHE A 61 13.80 6.53 3.82
C PHE A 61 14.58 5.32 4.31
N SER A 62 14.86 5.30 5.60
CA SER A 62 15.41 4.18 6.35
C SER A 62 14.58 3.90 7.59
N PHE A 63 14.83 2.76 8.25
CA PHE A 63 14.22 2.46 9.54
C PHE A 63 14.50 3.58 10.55
N GLU A 64 15.74 4.08 10.64
CA GLU A 64 16.14 5.17 11.54
C GLU A 64 15.46 6.49 11.19
N PHE A 65 15.29 6.79 9.89
CA PHE A 65 14.55 7.97 9.46
C PHE A 65 13.12 7.92 10.01
N PHE A 66 12.40 6.80 9.81
CA PHE A 66 11.03 6.67 10.31
C PHE A 66 10.98 6.61 11.84
N ARG A 67 11.90 5.90 12.50
CA ARG A 67 12.03 5.88 13.95
C ARG A 67 12.16 7.28 14.52
N ASN A 68 13.06 8.11 13.97
CA ASN A 68 13.26 9.48 14.44
C ASN A 68 12.09 10.40 14.07
N LEU A 69 11.49 10.19 12.90
CA LEU A 69 10.33 10.97 12.45
C LEU A 69 9.14 10.80 13.40
N TYR A 70 8.87 9.54 13.78
CA TYR A 70 7.77 9.20 14.66
C TYR A 70 8.19 9.37 16.13
N LEU A 71 9.19 8.66 16.66
CA LEU A 71 9.55 8.70 18.09
C LEU A 71 10.44 9.88 18.53
N GLY A 72 11.05 10.64 17.60
CA GLY A 72 12.08 11.62 17.92
C GLY A 72 11.58 13.02 18.28
N LYS A 73 10.27 13.25 18.33
CA LYS A 73 9.70 14.54 18.77
C LYS A 73 9.22 14.44 20.22
N GLU A 74 9.76 15.31 21.08
CA GLU A 74 9.14 15.66 22.37
C GLU A 74 7.88 16.51 22.12
N GLU A 75 6.86 15.94 21.48
CA GLU A 75 5.52 16.51 21.44
C GLU A 75 4.57 15.39 21.83
N GLU A 76 4.37 15.25 23.14
CA GLU A 76 3.30 14.45 23.75
C GLU A 76 1.93 14.76 23.11
N GLU A 77 1.74 15.86 22.39
CA GLU A 77 0.46 16.23 21.77
C GLU A 77 0.16 15.54 20.42
N ILE A 78 1.14 15.15 19.60
CA ILE A 78 0.87 14.59 18.25
C ILE A 78 0.54 13.08 18.30
N TYR A 79 1.11 12.36 19.29
CA TYR A 79 0.95 10.91 19.41
C TYR A 79 -0.46 10.47 19.78
N TRP A 80 -1.10 11.18 20.71
CA TRP A 80 -2.36 10.72 21.30
C TRP A 80 -3.60 10.90 20.41
N GLU A 81 -3.57 11.81 19.44
CA GLU A 81 -4.65 11.94 18.44
C GLU A 81 -4.49 10.95 17.28
N THR A 82 -3.26 10.72 16.82
CA THR A 82 -3.00 9.89 15.63
C THR A 82 -3.18 8.39 15.89
N GLU A 83 -2.79 7.88 17.07
CA GLU A 83 -2.96 6.45 17.41
C GLU A 83 -4.42 6.05 17.66
N ARG A 84 -5.29 6.99 18.07
CA ARG A 84 -6.71 6.66 18.28
C ARG A 84 -7.47 6.43 16.97
N GLU A 85 -6.96 6.96 15.86
CA GLU A 85 -7.63 6.90 14.56
C GLU A 85 -7.00 5.88 13.59
N CYS A 86 -5.74 5.49 13.81
CA CYS A 86 -5.01 4.61 12.90
C CYS A 86 -4.99 3.15 13.40
N GLN A 87 -5.62 2.25 12.66
CA GLN A 87 -5.63 0.82 12.96
C GLN A 87 -4.29 0.16 12.60
N PHE A 88 -3.57 -0.35 13.60
CA PHE A 88 -2.45 -1.26 13.38
C PHE A 88 -2.98 -2.68 13.15
N PHE A 89 -2.54 -3.32 12.07
CA PHE A 89 -2.93 -4.69 11.75
C PHE A 89 -1.71 -5.63 11.95
N PRO A 90 -1.66 -6.39 13.06
CA PRO A 90 -0.56 -7.28 13.36
C PRO A 90 -0.64 -8.56 12.50
N TYR A 91 -0.13 -8.50 11.28
CA TYR A 91 -0.08 -9.66 10.38
C TYR A 91 1.16 -10.51 10.67
N GLN A 92 0.96 -11.63 11.37
CA GLN A 92 2.01 -12.62 11.66
C GLN A 92 3.26 -12.02 12.34
N THR A 93 3.03 -11.08 13.25
CA THR A 93 4.09 -10.43 14.03
C THR A 93 3.71 -10.42 15.51
N GLU A 94 4.72 -10.38 16.36
CA GLU A 94 4.66 -10.23 17.81
C GLU A 94 4.29 -8.81 18.26
N PHE A 95 4.42 -7.81 17.39
CA PHE A 95 4.16 -6.42 17.74
C PHE A 95 2.67 -6.11 17.81
N GLU A 96 2.27 -5.31 18.79
CA GLU A 96 0.89 -4.85 18.97
C GLU A 96 0.68 -3.43 18.41
N SER A 97 1.76 -2.71 18.11
CA SER A 97 1.70 -1.34 17.59
C SER A 97 2.89 -1.00 16.70
N LEU A 98 2.73 0.05 15.87
CA LEU A 98 3.84 0.62 15.11
C LEU A 98 4.91 1.22 16.04
N ALA A 99 4.52 1.80 17.18
CA ALA A 99 5.45 2.34 18.16
C ALA A 99 6.39 1.26 18.71
N GLU A 100 5.89 0.05 18.94
CA GLU A 100 6.69 -1.10 19.37
C GLU A 100 7.73 -1.49 18.31
N VAL A 101 7.32 -1.58 17.04
CA VAL A 101 8.21 -1.84 15.89
C VAL A 101 9.33 -0.78 15.83
N LEU A 102 8.98 0.49 15.94
CA LEU A 102 9.96 1.59 15.83
C LEU A 102 10.87 1.72 17.07
N SER A 103 10.48 1.12 18.19
CA SER A 103 11.26 1.11 19.44
C SER A 103 12.26 -0.04 19.51
N MET A 104 12.26 -0.95 18.53
CA MET A 104 13.20 -2.07 18.46
C MET A 104 14.66 -1.58 18.42
N SER A 105 15.56 -2.38 18.99
CA SER A 105 17.00 -2.20 18.78
C SER A 105 17.37 -2.81 17.42
N PRO A 106 18.15 -2.11 16.57
CA PRO A 106 18.60 -2.64 15.27
C PRO A 106 19.43 -3.93 15.40
#